data_AF-A0A1E8YAL8-F1
#
_entry.id   AF-A0A1E8YAL8-F1
#
_cell.length_a   1.000
_cell.length_b   1.000
_cell.length_c   1.000
_cell.angle_alpha   90.00
_cell.angle_beta   90.00
_cell.angle_gamma   90.00
#
_symmetry.space_group_name_H-M   'P 1'
#
loop_
_entity.id
_entity.type
_entity.pdbx_description
1 polymer ?
#
loop_
_entity_poly.entity_id
_entity_poly.type
_entity_poly.pdbx_seq_one_letter_code
_entity_poly.pdbx_strand_id
1 'polypeptide(L)'
;MTTNFYQKLELLPHPQDQKQWIAEITGPDETYHVKREFLPLEEDHYRIYDGWYQIHGTFPSAQTPFTKEYCYVQDGQMVRNRSYRQTLSELDQITAFESKRVERLKDYIKDHLDDIYQQVPHEMVQEALFEQKDQLSFINTSSELYQGLHQLLFQKERYIKRFQEGIKKWHEFDQDA
;
A
#
# COMPACT_ATOMS: atom_id res chain seq x y z
N MET A 1 -1.26 12.67 17.21
CA MET A 1 -1.62 11.85 16.03
C MET A 1 -1.01 12.52 14.82
N THR A 2 0.13 12.04 14.36
CA THR A 2 0.72 12.46 13.09
C THR A 2 -0.10 11.76 12.00
N THR A 3 -0.99 12.48 11.34
CA THR A 3 -1.66 11.97 10.15
C THR A 3 -0.57 11.72 9.11
N ASN A 4 -0.30 10.47 8.77
CA ASN A 4 0.63 10.11 7.72
C ASN A 4 0.06 10.62 6.39
N PHE A 5 0.58 11.75 5.91
CA PHE A 5 0.11 12.38 4.69
C PHE A 5 0.52 11.52 3.48
N TYR A 6 -0.45 11.15 2.65
CA TYR A 6 -0.22 10.49 1.38
C TYR A 6 -0.80 11.30 0.23
N GLN A 7 -0.21 11.13 -0.93
CA GLN A 7 -0.72 11.62 -2.20
C GLN A 7 -1.40 10.48 -2.95
N LYS A 8 -2.48 10.79 -3.65
CA LYS A 8 -3.04 9.91 -4.67
C LYS A 8 -2.32 10.19 -5.98
N LEU A 9 -1.60 9.20 -6.50
CA LEU A 9 -0.98 9.29 -7.81
C LEU A 9 -1.74 8.44 -8.82
N GLU A 10 -2.37 9.09 -9.79
CA GLU A 10 -2.91 8.46 -10.97
C GLU A 10 -1.81 8.28 -12.01
N LEU A 11 -1.71 7.08 -12.57
CA LEU A 11 -0.87 6.77 -13.71
C LEU A 11 -1.73 6.17 -14.81
N LEU A 12 -1.37 6.44 -16.05
CA LEU A 12 -1.87 5.71 -17.20
C LEU A 12 -0.86 4.65 -17.63
N PRO A 13 -1.29 3.57 -18.30
CA PRO A 13 -0.39 2.60 -18.90
C PRO A 13 0.61 3.25 -19.86
N HIS A 14 1.83 2.73 -19.88
CA HIS A 14 2.84 3.16 -20.83
C HIS A 14 2.44 2.73 -22.26
N PRO A 15 2.54 3.61 -23.28
CA PRO A 15 1.97 3.37 -24.61
C PRO A 15 2.58 2.17 -25.34
N GLN A 16 3.85 1.83 -25.06
CA GLN A 16 4.56 0.77 -25.77
C GLN A 16 4.30 -0.64 -25.21
N ASP A 17 4.16 -0.80 -23.89
CA ASP A 17 4.05 -2.11 -23.24
C ASP A 17 2.76 -2.29 -22.44
N GLN A 18 1.92 -1.25 -22.37
CA GLN A 18 0.62 -1.24 -21.67
C GLN A 18 0.75 -1.56 -20.16
N LYS A 19 1.93 -1.34 -19.57
CA LYS A 19 2.17 -1.57 -18.14
C LYS A 19 2.10 -0.27 -17.37
N GLN A 20 1.65 -0.37 -16.12
CA GLN A 20 1.78 0.67 -15.10
C GLN A 20 2.11 0.04 -13.77
N TRP A 21 3.06 0.64 -13.04
CA TRP A 21 3.38 0.23 -11.70
C TRP A 21 4.23 1.28 -10.98
N ILE A 22 4.16 1.22 -9.66
CA ILE A 22 5.01 1.98 -8.74
C ILE A 22 5.61 0.97 -7.79
N ALA A 23 6.92 1.06 -7.59
CA ALA A 23 7.62 0.28 -6.59
C ALA A 23 8.38 1.21 -5.65
N GLU A 24 8.20 1.03 -4.35
CA GLU A 24 9.04 1.69 -3.36
C GLU A 24 10.38 0.98 -3.24
N ILE A 25 11.44 1.77 -3.16
CA ILE A 25 12.79 1.30 -2.91
C ILE A 25 12.98 1.27 -1.40
N THR A 26 13.24 0.08 -0.86
CA THR A 26 13.24 -0.15 0.60
C THR A 26 14.60 -0.45 1.19
N GLY A 27 15.59 -0.75 0.35
CA GLY A 27 16.95 -1.01 0.78
C GLY A 27 17.82 -1.60 -0.33
N PRO A 28 18.99 -2.15 0.02
CA PRO A 28 19.87 -2.82 -0.95
C PRO A 28 19.33 -4.19 -1.37
N ASP A 29 19.71 -4.62 -2.56
CA ASP A 29 19.49 -5.99 -3.07
C ASP A 29 20.80 -6.49 -3.72
N GLU A 30 21.19 -7.75 -3.48
CA GLU A 30 22.48 -8.26 -3.97
C GLU A 30 22.54 -8.39 -5.50
N THR A 31 21.40 -8.68 -6.14
CA THR A 31 21.34 -8.95 -7.59
C THR A 31 21.04 -7.69 -8.38
N TYR A 32 20.13 -6.86 -7.88
CA TYR A 32 19.60 -5.68 -8.58
C TYR A 32 20.04 -4.37 -7.95
N HIS A 33 20.90 -4.42 -6.92
CA HIS A 33 21.41 -3.31 -6.10
C HIS A 33 20.35 -2.56 -5.26
N VAL A 34 19.09 -2.59 -5.67
CA VAL A 34 17.96 -1.97 -4.97
C VAL A 34 16.81 -2.97 -4.79
N LYS A 35 16.38 -3.13 -3.53
CA LYS A 35 15.17 -3.88 -3.18
C LYS A 35 13.95 -3.02 -3.49
N ARG A 36 12.95 -3.64 -4.10
CA ARG A 36 11.73 -2.98 -4.58
C ARG A 36 10.50 -3.71 -4.06
N GLU A 37 9.60 -2.95 -3.45
CA GLU A 37 8.28 -3.41 -3.01
C GLU A 37 7.24 -2.74 -3.91
N PHE A 38 6.51 -3.52 -4.69
CA PHE A 38 5.49 -2.98 -5.59
C PHE A 38 4.29 -2.51 -4.78
N LEU A 39 3.78 -1.31 -5.09
CA LEU A 39 2.60 -0.77 -4.46
C LEU A 39 1.35 -1.38 -5.12
N PRO A 40 0.31 -1.70 -4.33
CA PRO A 40 -0.97 -2.08 -4.89
C PRO A 40 -1.61 -0.88 -5.61
N LEU A 41 -2.24 -1.14 -6.74
CA LEU A 41 -3.13 -0.17 -7.40
C LEU A 41 -4.50 -0.28 -6.72
N GLU A 42 -4.99 0.82 -6.16
CA GLU A 42 -6.34 0.91 -5.60
C GLU A 42 -7.23 1.63 -6.60
N GLU A 43 -8.27 0.95 -7.11
CA GLU A 43 -9.21 1.48 -8.11
C GLU A 43 -8.47 2.06 -9.34
N ASP A 44 -8.10 3.33 -9.29
CA ASP A 44 -7.44 4.12 -10.34
C ASP A 44 -6.16 4.85 -9.88
N HIS A 45 -5.73 4.71 -8.63
CA HIS A 45 -4.59 5.45 -8.08
C HIS A 45 -3.70 4.61 -7.16
N TYR A 46 -2.47 5.09 -6.99
CA TYR A 46 -1.53 4.61 -5.98
C TYR A 46 -1.54 5.57 -4.79
N ARG A 47 -1.53 5.05 -3.56
CA ARG A 47 -1.19 5.86 -2.39
C ARG A 47 0.32 5.96 -2.24
N ILE A 48 0.85 7.16 -2.39
CA ILE A 48 2.28 7.44 -2.30
C ILE A 48 2.57 8.29 -1.08
N TYR A 49 3.59 7.89 -0.32
CA TYR A 49 4.06 8.59 0.86
C TYR A 49 5.46 9.14 0.61
N ASP A 50 6.02 9.81 1.59
CA ASP A 50 7.44 10.15 1.56
C ASP A 50 8.30 8.87 1.46
N GLY A 51 9.28 8.92 0.57
CA GLY A 51 10.10 7.76 0.23
C GLY A 51 10.72 7.82 -1.15
N TRP A 52 11.39 6.74 -1.53
CA TRP A 52 12.08 6.59 -2.82
C TRP A 52 11.35 5.58 -3.67
N TYR A 53 11.14 5.90 -4.93
CA TYR A 53 10.31 5.10 -5.80
C TYR A 53 10.95 4.89 -7.17
N GLN A 54 10.58 3.79 -7.79
CA GLN A 54 10.72 3.54 -9.21
C GLN A 54 9.33 3.47 -9.83
N ILE A 55 9.09 4.24 -10.88
CA ILE A 55 7.79 4.36 -11.53
C ILE A 55 7.87 3.99 -13.01
N HIS A 56 6.81 3.38 -13.53
CA HIS A 56 6.65 3.06 -14.95
C HIS A 56 5.21 3.32 -15.39
N GLY A 57 5.03 4.02 -16.51
CA GLY A 57 3.71 4.43 -16.97
C GLY A 57 3.75 5.74 -17.74
N THR A 58 2.63 6.46 -17.70
CA THR A 58 2.45 7.77 -18.31
C THR A 58 1.73 8.69 -17.33
N PHE A 59 2.20 9.92 -17.17
CA PHE A 59 1.52 10.90 -16.31
C PHE A 59 0.33 11.47 -17.06
N PRO A 60 -0.90 11.45 -16.49
CA PRO A 60 -2.09 11.93 -17.19
C PRO A 60 -1.95 13.36 -17.71
N SER A 61 -1.40 14.26 -16.90
CA SER A 61 -1.31 15.70 -17.18
C SER A 61 -0.26 16.06 -18.24
N ALA A 62 0.84 15.30 -18.33
CA ALA A 62 1.96 15.59 -19.22
C ALA A 62 1.99 14.71 -20.48
N GLN A 63 1.19 13.65 -20.53
CA GLN A 63 1.22 12.58 -21.54
C GLN A 63 2.64 12.09 -21.90
N THR A 64 3.59 12.29 -20.98
CA THR A 64 4.99 11.95 -21.19
C THR A 64 5.22 10.58 -20.56
N PRO A 65 5.51 9.55 -21.38
CA PRO A 65 5.77 8.21 -20.87
C PRO A 65 7.12 8.18 -20.16
N PHE A 66 7.23 7.33 -19.15
CA PHE A 66 8.46 7.12 -18.40
C PHE A 66 8.66 5.63 -18.14
N THR A 67 9.91 5.21 -18.32
CA THR A 67 10.33 3.82 -18.22
C THR A 67 11.27 3.67 -17.05
N LYS A 68 10.82 3.01 -15.98
CA LYS A 68 11.63 2.72 -14.78
C LYS A 68 12.33 3.97 -14.20
N GLU A 69 11.62 5.09 -14.18
CA GLU A 69 12.15 6.36 -13.70
C GLU A 69 12.26 6.35 -12.18
N TYR A 70 13.37 6.88 -11.65
CA TYR A 70 13.55 7.05 -10.21
C TYR A 70 12.97 8.39 -9.76
N CYS A 71 12.23 8.36 -8.66
CA CYS A 71 11.68 9.55 -8.03
C CYS A 71 11.80 9.47 -6.51
N TYR A 72 11.67 10.62 -5.88
CA TYR A 72 11.71 10.78 -4.44
C TYR A 72 10.56 11.67 -4.02
N VAL A 73 9.93 11.34 -2.91
CA VAL A 73 8.81 12.08 -2.35
C VAL A 73 9.22 12.55 -0.96
N GLN A 74 9.05 13.85 -0.74
CA GLN A 74 9.31 14.48 0.55
C GLN A 74 8.27 15.57 0.78
N ASP A 75 7.70 15.59 1.98
CA ASP A 75 6.69 16.57 2.39
C ASP A 75 5.53 16.63 1.37
N GLY A 76 5.15 15.47 0.83
CA GLY A 76 4.09 15.40 -0.16
C GLY A 76 4.44 15.99 -1.54
N GLN A 77 5.71 16.19 -1.87
CA GLN A 77 6.16 16.64 -3.19
C GLN A 77 7.04 15.59 -3.87
N MET A 78 6.65 15.20 -5.10
CA MET A 78 7.42 14.25 -5.89
C MET A 78 8.47 14.95 -6.77
N VAL A 79 9.75 14.64 -6.52
CA VAL A 79 10.89 15.00 -7.35
C VAL A 79 11.20 13.85 -8.31
N ARG A 80 11.16 14.15 -9.61
CA ARG A 80 11.26 13.20 -10.72
C ARG A 80 12.62 13.23 -11.41
N ASN A 81 12.82 12.33 -12.37
CA ASN A 81 14.04 12.21 -13.19
C ASN A 81 15.33 12.07 -12.38
N ARG A 82 15.26 11.38 -11.24
CA ARG A 82 16.45 11.11 -10.42
C ARG A 82 17.34 10.08 -11.12
N SER A 83 18.65 10.26 -11.02
CA SER A 83 19.58 9.29 -11.59
C SER A 83 19.68 8.06 -10.69
N TYR A 84 19.90 6.91 -11.31
CA TYR A 84 20.16 5.66 -10.57
C TYR A 84 21.33 5.79 -9.58
N ARG A 85 22.40 6.51 -9.95
CA ARG A 85 23.55 6.75 -9.07
C ARG A 85 23.18 7.54 -7.82
N GLN A 86 22.29 8.53 -7.94
CA GLN A 86 21.78 9.29 -6.78
C GLN A 86 20.98 8.38 -5.85
N THR A 87 20.12 7.52 -6.41
CA THR A 87 19.37 6.53 -5.61
C THR A 87 20.32 5.60 -4.85
N LEU A 88 21.38 5.11 -5.50
CA LEU A 88 22.38 4.26 -4.85
C LEU A 88 23.12 4.97 -3.73
N SER A 89 23.44 6.27 -3.90
CA SER A 89 24.10 7.05 -2.85
C SER A 89 23.20 7.33 -1.64
N GLU A 90 21.90 7.06 -1.73
CA GLU A 90 20.92 7.29 -0.67
C GLU A 90 20.45 6.00 0.02
N LEU A 91 21.05 4.84 -0.31
CA LEU A 91 20.67 3.54 0.26
C LEU A 91 20.67 3.54 1.80
N ASP A 92 21.65 4.19 2.43
CA ASP A 92 21.70 4.29 3.89
C ASP A 92 20.48 5.05 4.46
N GLN A 93 20.05 6.12 3.77
CA GLN A 93 18.86 6.89 4.15
C GLN A 93 17.58 6.09 3.91
N ILE A 94 17.51 5.38 2.79
CA ILE A 94 16.39 4.51 2.43
C ILE A 94 16.18 3.41 3.48
N THR A 95 17.26 2.79 3.94
CA THR A 95 17.23 1.75 4.98
C THR A 95 16.90 2.35 6.35
N ALA A 96 17.44 3.52 6.69
CA ALA A 96 17.09 4.22 7.94
C ALA A 96 15.61 4.64 8.00
N PHE A 97 14.93 4.75 6.86
CA PHE A 97 13.51 5.10 6.75
C PHE A 97 12.55 3.96 7.11
N GLU A 98 13.05 2.75 7.39
CA GLU A 98 12.24 1.55 7.65
C GLU A 98 11.19 1.74 8.76
N SER A 99 11.57 2.34 9.88
CA SER A 99 10.66 2.56 11.02
C SER A 99 9.45 3.42 10.64
N LYS A 100 9.68 4.52 9.91
CA LYS A 100 8.61 5.37 9.37
C LYS A 100 7.74 4.63 8.35
N ARG A 101 8.37 3.81 7.50
CA ARG A 101 7.68 2.97 6.51
C ARG A 101 6.76 1.95 7.18
N VAL A 102 7.25 1.29 8.24
CA VAL A 102 6.48 0.35 9.07
C VAL A 102 5.27 1.03 9.69
N GLU A 103 5.47 2.18 10.34
CA GLU A 103 4.39 2.93 10.99
C GLU A 103 3.28 3.28 9.98
N ARG A 104 3.62 3.88 8.85
CA ARG A 104 2.61 4.27 7.85
C ARG A 104 1.93 3.08 7.17
N LEU A 105 2.63 1.97 6.96
CA LEU A 105 2.01 0.76 6.39
C LEU A 105 1.01 0.14 7.37
N LYS A 106 1.29 0.17 8.68
CA LYS A 106 0.32 -0.26 9.70
C LYS A 106 -0.93 0.60 9.65
N ASP A 107 -0.78 1.92 9.57
CA ASP A 107 -1.92 2.83 9.46
C ASP A 107 -2.71 2.60 8.17
N TYR A 108 -2.02 2.42 7.04
CA TYR A 108 -2.66 2.13 5.77
C TYR A 108 -3.45 0.81 5.78
N ILE A 109 -2.92 -0.24 6.44
CA ILE A 109 -3.67 -1.49 6.61
C ILE A 109 -4.89 -1.26 7.52
N LYS A 110 -4.74 -0.51 8.62
CA LYS A 110 -5.86 -0.18 9.52
C LYS A 110 -6.97 0.57 8.79
N ASP A 111 -6.64 1.52 7.92
CA ASP A 111 -7.62 2.23 7.08
C ASP A 111 -8.47 1.26 6.25
N HIS A 112 -7.84 0.22 5.68
CA HIS A 112 -8.56 -0.80 4.91
C HIS A 112 -9.42 -1.72 5.78
N LEU A 113 -8.97 -2.04 6.98
CA LEU A 113 -9.77 -2.78 7.95
C LEU A 113 -10.98 -1.94 8.41
N ASP A 114 -10.79 -0.65 8.64
CA ASP A 114 -11.88 0.28 8.97
C ASP A 114 -12.90 0.41 7.84
N ASP A 115 -12.45 0.46 6.58
CA ASP A 115 -13.35 0.44 5.43
C ASP A 115 -14.17 -0.87 5.34
N ILE A 116 -13.57 -2.03 5.63
CA ILE A 116 -14.32 -3.30 5.71
C ILE A 116 -15.43 -3.22 6.78
N TYR A 117 -15.11 -2.67 7.96
CA TYR A 117 -16.11 -2.49 9.02
C TYR A 117 -17.24 -1.55 8.59
N GLN A 118 -16.92 -0.43 7.94
CA GLN A 118 -17.93 0.52 7.45
C GLN A 118 -18.89 -0.12 6.45
N GLN A 119 -18.41 -1.07 5.64
CA GLN A 119 -19.25 -1.81 4.70
C GLN A 119 -20.09 -2.91 5.35
N VAL A 120 -19.69 -3.42 6.52
CA VAL A 120 -20.40 -4.47 7.26
C VAL A 120 -20.38 -4.16 8.78
N PRO A 121 -21.11 -3.13 9.24
CA PRO A 121 -21.00 -2.65 10.61
C PRO A 121 -21.74 -3.59 11.57
N HIS A 122 -20.99 -4.53 12.18
CA HIS A 122 -21.53 -5.54 13.09
C HIS A 122 -20.50 -5.91 14.17
N GLU A 123 -20.96 -6.28 15.36
CA GLU A 123 -20.10 -6.59 16.53
C GLU A 123 -19.10 -7.71 16.24
N MET A 124 -19.57 -8.84 15.67
CA MET A 124 -18.69 -9.94 15.22
C MET A 124 -17.58 -9.50 14.24
N VAL A 125 -17.87 -8.50 13.40
CA VAL A 125 -16.89 -7.96 12.43
C VAL A 125 -15.90 -7.08 13.18
N GLN A 126 -16.37 -6.26 14.12
CA GLN A 126 -15.53 -5.42 14.96
C GLN A 126 -14.50 -6.23 15.74
N GLU A 127 -14.92 -7.33 16.38
CA GLU A 127 -14.01 -8.21 17.13
C GLU A 127 -12.93 -8.83 16.23
N ALA A 128 -13.35 -9.42 15.10
CA ALA A 128 -12.41 -10.04 14.16
C ALA A 128 -11.39 -9.03 13.58
N LEU A 129 -11.82 -7.80 13.31
CA LEU A 129 -10.94 -6.75 12.81
C LEU A 129 -10.05 -6.17 13.93
N PHE A 130 -10.53 -6.12 15.17
CA PHE A 130 -9.72 -5.70 16.32
C PHE A 130 -8.52 -6.63 16.53
N GLU A 131 -8.73 -7.95 16.48
CA GLU A 131 -7.64 -8.93 16.58
C GLU A 131 -6.59 -8.73 15.48
N GLN A 132 -7.03 -8.50 14.24
CA GLN A 132 -6.10 -8.22 13.14
C GLN A 132 -5.31 -6.93 13.36
N LYS A 133 -5.94 -5.87 13.87
CA LYS A 133 -5.26 -4.60 14.19
C LYS A 133 -4.25 -4.78 15.32
N ASP A 134 -4.56 -5.59 16.32
CA ASP A 134 -3.62 -5.90 17.41
C ASP A 134 -2.42 -6.68 16.89
N GLN A 135 -2.63 -7.66 15.99
CA GLN A 135 -1.56 -8.42 15.35
C GLN A 135 -0.57 -7.54 14.58
N LEU A 136 -1.02 -6.44 13.98
CA LEU A 136 -0.12 -5.48 13.30
C LEU A 136 0.92 -4.89 14.25
N SER A 137 0.66 -4.81 15.56
CA SER A 137 1.61 -4.26 16.53
C SER A 137 2.91 -5.06 16.59
N PHE A 138 2.85 -6.37 16.35
CA PHE A 138 3.99 -7.29 16.43
C PHE A 138 4.84 -7.34 15.15
N ILE A 139 4.34 -6.82 14.03
CA ILE A 139 5.09 -6.81 12.76
C ILE A 139 6.06 -5.63 12.74
N ASN A 140 7.34 -5.89 12.47
CA ASN A 140 8.40 -4.87 12.57
C ASN A 140 9.14 -4.62 11.25
N THR A 141 8.75 -5.27 10.16
CA THR A 141 9.36 -5.08 8.84
C THR A 141 8.32 -4.61 7.84
N SER A 142 8.72 -3.69 6.95
CA SER A 142 7.84 -3.19 5.90
C SER A 142 7.51 -4.27 4.88
N SER A 143 8.43 -5.21 4.66
CA SER A 143 8.28 -6.28 3.66
C SER A 143 7.12 -7.21 4.03
N GLU A 144 7.01 -7.61 5.30
CA GLU A 144 5.86 -8.37 5.80
C GLU A 144 4.56 -7.57 5.70
N LEU A 145 4.61 -6.27 6.00
CA LEU A 145 3.44 -5.39 5.90
C LEU A 145 2.97 -5.21 4.44
N TYR A 146 3.88 -5.07 3.48
CA TYR A 146 3.50 -5.04 2.06
C TYR A 146 2.83 -6.33 1.63
N GLN A 147 3.39 -7.48 2.01
CA GLN A 147 2.78 -8.78 1.69
C GLN A 147 1.37 -8.90 2.29
N GLY A 148 1.21 -8.51 3.56
CA GLY A 148 -0.09 -8.47 4.23
C GLY A 148 -1.07 -7.52 3.55
N LEU A 149 -0.63 -6.32 3.17
CA LEU A 149 -1.44 -5.34 2.45
C LEU A 149 -1.92 -5.87 1.09
N HIS A 150 -1.03 -6.48 0.30
CA HIS A 150 -1.40 -7.10 -0.98
C HIS A 150 -2.44 -8.19 -0.80
N GLN A 151 -2.28 -9.05 0.20
CA GLN A 151 -3.25 -10.10 0.51
C GLN A 151 -4.59 -9.52 0.97
N LEU A 152 -4.57 -8.50 1.83
CA LEU A 152 -5.78 -7.83 2.32
C LEU A 152 -6.56 -7.24 1.15
N LEU A 153 -5.91 -6.46 0.29
CA LEU A 153 -6.54 -5.82 -0.87
C LEU A 153 -7.09 -6.84 -1.86
N PHE A 154 -6.32 -7.88 -2.17
CA PHE A 154 -6.77 -8.95 -3.06
C PHE A 154 -7.99 -9.70 -2.51
N GLN A 155 -8.08 -9.88 -1.20
CA GLN A 155 -9.15 -10.65 -0.56
C GLN A 155 -10.30 -9.79 -0.02
N LYS A 156 -10.21 -8.46 -0.11
CA LYS A 156 -11.10 -7.50 0.58
C LYS A 156 -12.58 -7.76 0.30
N GLU A 157 -12.96 -7.84 -0.98
CA GLU A 157 -14.36 -8.12 -1.36
C GLU A 157 -14.85 -9.48 -0.86
N ARG A 158 -13.98 -10.51 -0.90
CA ARG A 158 -14.30 -11.84 -0.39
C ARG A 158 -14.45 -11.84 1.13
N TYR A 159 -13.68 -11.02 1.83
CA TYR A 159 -13.83 -10.81 3.29
C TYR A 159 -15.19 -10.20 3.60
N ILE A 160 -15.56 -9.11 2.92
CA ILE A 160 -16.85 -8.43 3.07
C ILE A 160 -18.01 -9.39 2.84
N LYS A 161 -18.00 -10.14 1.73
CA LYS A 161 -19.05 -11.14 1.41
C LYS A 161 -19.17 -12.20 2.50
N ARG A 162 -18.04 -12.72 3.00
CA ARG A 162 -18.05 -13.72 4.09
C ARG A 162 -18.67 -13.19 5.37
N PHE A 163 -18.37 -11.95 5.75
CA PHE A 163 -18.99 -11.33 6.92
C PHE A 163 -20.49 -11.13 6.74
N GLN A 164 -20.92 -10.63 5.58
CA GLN A 164 -22.35 -10.46 5.26
C GLN A 164 -23.11 -11.80 5.32
N GLU A 165 -22.55 -12.87 4.74
CA GLU A 165 -23.12 -14.22 4.79
C GLU A 165 -23.17 -14.78 6.22
N GLY A 166 -22.13 -14.57 7.01
CA GLY A 166 -22.05 -15.01 8.41
C GLY A 166 -23.13 -14.34 9.28
N ILE A 167 -23.30 -13.03 9.14
CA ILE A 167 -24.32 -12.25 9.86
C ILE A 167 -25.72 -12.69 9.46
N LYS A 168 -25.96 -12.93 8.17
CA LYS A 168 -27.26 -13.42 7.69
C LYS A 168 -27.64 -14.74 8.37
N LYS A 169 -26.71 -15.69 8.43
CA LYS A 169 -26.93 -16.99 9.10
C LYS A 169 -27.14 -16.84 10.61
N TRP A 170 -26.42 -15.92 11.25
CA TRP A 170 -26.60 -15.63 12.67
C TRP A 170 -28.01 -15.12 12.98
N HIS A 171 -28.51 -14.16 12.19
CA HIS A 171 -29.89 -13.68 12.33
C HIS A 171 -30.95 -14.74 12.04
N GLU A 172 -30.73 -15.63 11.06
CA GLU A 172 -31.63 -16.75 10.77
C GLU A 172 -31.71 -17.72 11.96
N PHE A 173 -30.57 -18.03 12.60
CA PHE A 173 -30.53 -18.89 13.78
C PHE A 173 -31.22 -18.27 14.99
N ASP A 174 -31.02 -16.97 15.24
CA ASP A 174 -31.63 -16.26 16.37
C ASP A 174 -33.14 -16.04 16.21
N GLN A 175 -33.69 -16.08 14.99
CA GLN A 175 -35.14 -16.02 14.74
C GLN A 175 -35.84 -17.37 14.93
N ASP A 176 -35.10 -18.47 14.82
CA ASP A 176 -35.60 -19.83 14.99
C ASP A 176 -35.43 -20.37 16.44
N ALA A 177 -34.79 -19.60 17.33
CA ALA A 177 -34.52 -19.92 18.74
C ALA A 177 -35.50 -19.25 19.72
#